data_AF-A0A1E5FYX8-F1
#
_entry.id   AF-A0A1E5FYX8-F1
#
_cell.length_a   1.000
_cell.length_b   1.000
_cell.length_c   1.000
_cell.angle_alpha   90.00
_cell.angle_beta   90.00
_cell.angle_gamma   90.00
#
_symmetry.space_group_name_H-M   'P 1'
#
loop_
_entity.id
_entity.type
_entity.pdbx_description
1 polymer ?
#
loop_
_entity_poly.entity_id
_entity_poly.type
_entity_poly.pdbx_seq_one_letter_code
_entity_poly.pdbx_strand_id
1 'polypeptide(L)'
;MYFEVEYFELAIMQYYDEVKDDIEREKNIIKYYLSKIDDIEYVRDEDSELLSRLSEAFVITIYGRYEYLINILCEVVQRELGLGISYKDIKKYGINQAVFYLEKTTGISIEKHSSYKTIDKWRKLRNVLAHNYGVYKESDIEKFKQLGIYCSGETYTVFVTKNDCMKLFDDFDNFVEYLFSSLLALCRNEHYDVLAP
;
A
#
# COMPACT_ATOMS: atom_id res chain seq x y z
N MET A 1 -4.75 16.77 28.96
CA MET A 1 -3.80 17.40 28.02
C MET A 1 -4.63 17.75 26.79
N TYR A 2 -5.05 19.00 26.65
CA TYR A 2 -5.76 19.45 25.45
C TYR A 2 -4.69 19.57 24.36
N PHE A 3 -4.61 18.56 23.48
CA PHE A 3 -3.89 18.73 22.22
C PHE A 3 -4.59 19.85 21.44
N GLU A 4 -3.82 20.79 20.90
CA GLU A 4 -4.36 21.75 19.94
C GLU A 4 -4.59 20.97 18.63
N VAL A 5 -5.78 20.41 18.52
CA VAL A 5 -6.29 19.57 17.40
C VAL A 5 -6.00 20.20 16.03
N GLU A 6 -5.92 21.53 15.98
CA GLU A 6 -5.59 22.33 14.80
C GLU A 6 -4.19 22.03 14.24
N TYR A 7 -3.17 21.81 15.08
CA TYR A 7 -1.81 21.47 14.61
C TYR A 7 -1.73 20.07 14.02
N PHE A 8 -2.46 19.11 14.61
CA PHE A 8 -2.51 17.74 14.09
C PHE A 8 -3.20 17.70 12.72
N GLU A 9 -4.34 18.38 12.57
CA GLU A 9 -5.04 18.46 11.28
C GLU A 9 -4.15 19.08 10.20
N LEU A 10 -3.51 20.22 10.49
CA LEU A 10 -2.60 20.89 9.56
C LEU A 10 -1.42 20.01 9.15
N ALA A 11 -0.81 19.31 10.10
CA ALA A 11 0.31 18.41 9.83
C ALA A 11 -0.11 17.22 8.94
N ILE A 12 -1.30 16.65 9.16
CA ILE A 12 -1.84 15.57 8.32
C ILE A 12 -2.16 16.08 6.91
N MET A 13 -2.77 17.27 6.79
CA MET A 13 -3.06 17.87 5.48
C MET A 13 -1.79 18.20 4.70
N GLN A 14 -0.81 18.85 5.35
CA GLN A 14 0.47 19.16 4.70
C GLN A 14 1.16 17.89 4.22
N TYR A 15 1.22 16.86 5.08
CA TYR A 15 1.82 15.59 4.70
C TYR A 15 1.04 14.92 3.55
N TYR A 16 -0.30 15.00 3.55
CA TYR A 16 -1.11 14.46 2.47
C TYR A 16 -0.81 15.12 1.12
N ASP A 17 -0.71 16.45 1.10
CA ASP A 17 -0.42 17.21 -0.12
C ASP A 17 0.98 16.87 -0.65
N GLU A 18 1.99 16.82 0.23
CA GLU A 18 3.36 16.40 -0.12
C GLU A 18 3.39 14.98 -0.70
N VAL A 19 2.71 14.04 -0.04
CA VAL A 19 2.62 12.63 -0.47
C VAL A 19 1.92 12.49 -1.81
N LYS A 20 0.83 13.24 -2.02
CA LYS A 20 0.03 13.14 -3.24
C LYS A 20 0.83 13.58 -4.46
N ASP A 21 1.59 14.65 -4.36
CA ASP A 21 2.45 15.14 -5.44
C ASP A 21 3.59 14.17 -5.74
N ASP A 22 4.24 13.63 -4.70
CA ASP A 22 5.29 12.62 -4.83
C ASP A 22 4.78 11.34 -5.50
N ILE A 23 3.63 10.83 -5.05
CA ILE A 23 2.97 9.65 -5.62
C ILE A 23 2.62 9.88 -7.08
N GLU A 24 2.03 11.03 -7.42
CA GLU A 24 1.62 11.32 -8.79
C GLU A 24 2.83 11.43 -9.72
N ARG A 25 3.92 12.05 -9.25
CA ARG A 25 5.17 12.09 -9.99
C ARG A 25 5.72 10.70 -10.26
N GLU A 26 5.78 9.84 -9.25
CA GLU A 26 6.30 8.48 -9.38
C GLU A 26 5.42 7.59 -10.26
N LYS A 27 4.10 7.71 -10.11
CA LYS A 27 3.14 7.07 -11.03
C LYS A 27 3.42 7.44 -12.47
N ASN A 28 3.64 8.72 -12.76
CA ASN A 28 3.90 9.16 -14.13
C ASN A 28 5.22 8.61 -14.67
N ILE A 29 6.26 8.52 -13.84
CA ILE A 29 7.53 7.86 -14.21
C ILE A 29 7.31 6.37 -14.49
N ILE A 30 6.59 5.66 -13.63
CA ILE A 30 6.34 4.23 -13.78
C ILE A 30 5.43 3.96 -14.98
N LYS A 31 4.36 4.74 -15.16
CA LYS A 31 3.48 4.69 -16.35
C LYS A 31 4.27 4.92 -17.63
N TYR A 32 5.22 5.85 -17.61
CA TYR A 32 6.12 6.06 -18.75
C TYR A 32 6.95 4.80 -19.05
N TYR A 33 7.62 4.20 -18.07
CA TYR A 33 8.38 2.96 -18.30
C TYR A 33 7.50 1.78 -18.68
N LEU A 34 6.32 1.63 -18.08
CA LEU A 34 5.33 0.62 -18.47
C LEU A 34 4.81 0.86 -19.90
N SER A 35 4.72 2.09 -20.39
CA SER A 35 4.38 2.35 -21.80
C SER A 35 5.49 1.93 -22.77
N LYS A 36 6.75 1.94 -22.32
CA LYS A 36 7.89 1.42 -23.09
C LYS A 36 7.95 -0.09 -23.12
N ILE A 37 7.28 -0.77 -22.21
CA ILE A 37 7.08 -2.22 -22.28
C ILE A 37 6.12 -2.56 -23.44
N ASP A 38 5.04 -1.81 -23.64
CA ASP A 38 4.12 -2.04 -24.77
C ASP A 38 4.84 -1.92 -26.13
N ASP A 39 5.78 -0.95 -26.23
CA ASP A 39 6.63 -0.76 -27.41
C ASP A 39 7.51 -2.00 -27.69
N ILE A 40 7.85 -2.80 -26.67
CA ILE A 40 8.63 -4.06 -26.76
C ILE A 40 7.70 -5.25 -27.06
N GLU A 41 6.55 -5.33 -26.39
CA GLU A 41 5.55 -6.41 -26.52
C GLU A 41 5.01 -6.53 -27.96
N TYR A 42 4.93 -5.41 -28.68
CA TYR A 42 4.54 -5.40 -30.10
C TYR A 42 5.54 -6.11 -31.03
N VAL A 43 6.77 -6.40 -30.57
CA VAL A 43 7.87 -6.84 -31.43
C VAL A 43 8.09 -8.35 -31.40
N ARG A 44 7.89 -9.08 -30.29
CA ARG A 44 8.18 -10.55 -30.19
C ARG A 44 7.38 -11.27 -29.09
N ASP A 45 6.72 -12.38 -29.47
CA ASP A 45 6.01 -13.31 -28.56
C ASP A 45 6.95 -14.02 -27.56
N GLU A 46 8.25 -14.06 -27.88
CA GLU A 46 9.31 -14.69 -27.09
C GLU A 46 9.71 -13.88 -25.84
N ASP A 47 9.28 -12.62 -25.71
CA ASP A 47 9.69 -11.72 -24.63
C ASP A 47 8.73 -11.70 -23.43
N SER A 48 7.64 -12.48 -23.45
CA SER A 48 6.58 -12.44 -22.42
C SER A 48 7.08 -12.71 -20.99
N GLU A 49 8.10 -13.58 -20.83
CA GLU A 49 8.69 -13.84 -19.52
C GLU A 49 9.48 -12.62 -19.01
N LEU A 50 10.29 -11.98 -19.86
CA LEU A 50 11.02 -10.77 -19.49
C LEU A 50 10.07 -9.64 -19.09
N LEU A 51 8.97 -9.47 -19.84
CA LEU A 51 7.96 -8.46 -19.54
C LEU A 51 7.22 -8.74 -18.21
N SER A 52 6.95 -10.01 -17.91
CA SER A 52 6.45 -10.40 -16.58
C SER A 52 7.46 -10.01 -15.49
N ARG A 53 8.74 -10.34 -15.65
CA ARG A 53 9.78 -10.00 -14.65
C ARG A 53 9.93 -8.51 -14.42
N LEU A 54 9.82 -7.69 -15.47
CA LEU A 54 9.81 -6.23 -15.33
C LEU A 54 8.58 -5.76 -14.54
N SER A 55 7.40 -6.30 -14.85
CA SER A 55 6.16 -5.99 -14.13
C SER A 55 6.21 -6.42 -12.66
N GLU A 56 6.81 -7.57 -12.36
CA GLU A 56 7.06 -8.04 -10.99
C GLU A 56 7.95 -7.07 -10.22
N ALA A 57 9.02 -6.57 -10.86
CA ALA A 57 9.90 -5.56 -10.26
C ALA A 57 9.16 -4.24 -9.99
N PHE A 58 8.25 -3.83 -10.88
CA PHE A 58 7.38 -2.67 -10.64
C PHE A 58 6.45 -2.90 -9.45
N VAL A 59 5.78 -4.06 -9.34
CA VAL A 59 4.93 -4.38 -8.17
C VAL A 59 5.72 -4.28 -6.86
N ILE A 60 6.92 -4.86 -6.80
CA ILE A 60 7.78 -4.79 -5.61
C ILE A 60 8.13 -3.32 -5.28
N THR A 61 8.50 -2.54 -6.29
CA THR A 61 8.92 -1.15 -6.14
C THR A 61 7.78 -0.26 -5.68
N ILE A 62 6.63 -0.33 -6.36
CA ILE A 62 5.41 0.43 -6.01
C ILE A 62 5.03 0.11 -4.57
N TYR A 63 4.92 -1.17 -4.22
CA TYR A 63 4.52 -1.58 -2.88
C TYR A 63 5.49 -1.08 -1.79
N GLY A 64 6.80 -1.24 -2.02
CA GLY A 64 7.82 -0.77 -1.07
C GLY A 64 7.78 0.74 -0.85
N ARG A 65 7.47 1.50 -1.91
CA ARG A 65 7.36 2.95 -1.83
C ARG A 65 6.14 3.40 -1.03
N TYR A 66 4.96 2.84 -1.29
CA TYR A 66 3.79 3.14 -0.46
C TYR A 66 3.95 2.70 0.99
N GLU A 67 4.59 1.55 1.24
CA GLU A 67 4.93 1.11 2.60
C GLU A 67 5.81 2.14 3.33
N TYR A 68 6.82 2.69 2.65
CA TYR A 68 7.65 3.77 3.19
C TYR A 68 6.85 5.04 3.51
N LEU A 69 5.95 5.46 2.62
CA LEU A 69 5.09 6.64 2.85
C LEU A 69 4.16 6.43 4.05
N ILE A 70 3.60 5.23 4.25
CA ILE A 70 2.76 4.95 5.41
C ILE A 70 3.61 4.91 6.70
N ASN A 71 4.88 4.51 6.62
CA ASN A 71 5.80 4.60 7.76
C ASN A 71 6.09 6.06 8.15
N ILE A 72 6.29 6.96 7.19
CA ILE A 72 6.45 8.40 7.50
C ILE A 72 5.17 8.95 8.13
N LEU A 73 3.98 8.54 7.66
CA LEU A 73 2.72 8.93 8.28
C LEU A 73 2.68 8.54 9.77
N CYS A 74 3.19 7.35 10.11
CA CYS A 74 3.31 6.95 11.52
C CYS A 74 4.25 7.87 12.30
N GLU A 75 5.34 8.34 11.71
CA GLU A 75 6.26 9.31 12.34
C GLU A 75 5.59 10.68 12.54
N VAL A 76 4.77 11.13 11.59
CA VAL A 76 3.94 12.33 11.74
C VAL A 76 2.97 12.16 12.90
N VAL A 77 2.18 11.08 12.91
CA VAL A 77 1.23 10.78 14.00
C VAL A 77 1.93 10.68 15.35
N GLN A 78 3.10 10.03 15.40
CA GLN A 78 3.91 9.93 16.61
C GLN A 78 4.28 11.31 17.16
N ARG A 79 4.81 12.18 16.29
CA ARG A 79 5.30 13.52 16.65
C ARG A 79 4.15 14.40 17.12
N GLU A 80 3.08 14.47 16.33
CA GLU A 80 1.96 15.38 16.62
C GLU A 80 1.13 14.95 17.81
N LEU A 81 0.99 13.64 18.06
CA LEU A 81 0.31 13.11 19.25
C LEU A 81 1.26 12.94 20.46
N GLY A 82 2.51 13.42 20.37
CA GLY A 82 3.48 13.37 21.46
C GLY A 82 3.71 11.95 22.01
N LEU A 83 3.66 10.93 21.16
CA LEU A 83 3.68 9.53 21.58
C LEU A 83 5.11 9.08 21.85
N GLY A 84 5.33 8.50 23.04
CA GLY A 84 6.62 7.91 23.42
C GLY A 84 6.92 6.56 22.74
N ILE A 85 5.96 6.00 22.01
CA ILE A 85 6.10 4.74 21.28
C ILE A 85 6.21 4.99 19.78
N SER A 86 7.15 4.31 19.12
CA SER A 86 7.30 4.35 17.67
C SER A 86 6.67 3.13 17.00
N TYR A 87 6.27 3.26 15.74
CA TYR A 87 5.84 2.09 14.94
C TYR A 87 6.95 1.03 14.86
N LYS A 88 8.22 1.45 14.93
CA LYS A 88 9.40 0.58 14.93
C LYS A 88 9.47 -0.35 16.15
N ASP A 89 8.79 0.00 17.25
CA ASP A 89 8.74 -0.81 18.48
C ASP A 89 7.71 -1.96 18.39
N ILE A 90 6.87 -1.97 17.35
CA ILE A 90 5.82 -2.96 17.16
C ILE A 90 6.41 -4.25 16.57
N LYS A 91 6.10 -5.41 17.18
CA LYS A 91 6.46 -6.75 16.69
C LYS A 91 5.60 -7.23 15.51
N LYS A 92 5.54 -6.43 14.45
CA LYS A 92 4.94 -6.74 13.14
C LYS A 92 5.91 -6.28 12.05
N TYR A 93 5.67 -6.66 10.79
CA TYR A 93 6.56 -6.36 9.67
C TYR A 93 5.83 -5.71 8.50
N GLY A 94 6.55 -4.87 7.76
CA GLY A 94 6.07 -4.13 6.60
C GLY A 94 4.84 -3.27 6.93
N ILE A 95 3.94 -3.10 5.96
CA ILE A 95 2.74 -2.27 6.13
C ILE A 95 1.88 -2.67 7.34
N ASN A 96 1.87 -3.94 7.74
CA ASN A 96 1.09 -4.42 8.87
C ASN A 96 1.57 -3.82 10.19
N GLN A 97 2.86 -3.46 10.28
CA GLN A 97 3.44 -2.77 11.43
C GLN A 97 2.88 -1.36 11.54
N ALA A 98 2.91 -0.63 10.43
CA ALA A 98 2.41 0.74 10.34
C ALA A 98 0.90 0.81 10.59
N VAL A 99 0.12 -0.07 9.95
CA VAL A 99 -1.34 -0.12 10.13
C VAL A 99 -1.71 -0.43 11.57
N PHE A 100 -1.07 -1.44 12.19
CA PHE A 100 -1.34 -1.74 13.59
C PHE A 100 -0.98 -0.59 14.52
N TYR A 101 0.14 0.08 14.28
CA TYR A 101 0.52 1.26 15.04
C TYR A 101 -0.59 2.32 14.96
N LEU A 102 -1.01 2.67 13.75
CA LEU A 102 -2.06 3.66 13.51
C LEU A 102 -3.38 3.27 14.19
N GLU A 103 -3.85 2.02 14.05
CA GLU A 103 -5.07 1.57 14.73
C GLU A 103 -4.98 1.72 16.26
N LYS A 104 -3.81 1.43 16.84
CA LYS A 104 -3.61 1.50 18.30
C LYS A 104 -3.50 2.92 18.81
N THR A 105 -2.92 3.82 18.04
CA THR A 105 -2.71 5.21 18.46
C THR A 105 -3.92 6.10 18.17
N THR A 106 -4.73 5.75 17.16
CA THR A 106 -5.84 6.59 16.70
C THR A 106 -7.23 5.98 16.93
N GLY A 107 -7.31 4.68 17.21
CA GLY A 107 -8.59 3.96 17.39
C GLY A 107 -9.34 3.63 16.09
N ILE A 108 -8.80 4.02 14.91
CA ILE A 108 -9.41 3.70 13.61
C ILE A 108 -9.31 2.20 13.36
N SER A 109 -10.40 1.57 12.89
CA SER A 109 -10.41 0.15 12.50
C SER A 109 -9.97 -0.08 11.05
N ILE A 110 -8.72 0.24 10.73
CA ILE A 110 -8.13 0.14 9.39
C ILE A 110 -8.16 -1.30 8.85
N GLU A 111 -7.83 -2.31 9.68
CA GLU A 111 -7.73 -3.71 9.27
C GLU A 111 -9.07 -4.30 8.77
N LYS A 112 -10.19 -3.69 9.21
CA LYS A 112 -11.54 -4.12 8.82
C LYS A 112 -11.98 -3.57 7.46
N HIS A 113 -11.39 -2.46 7.01
CA HIS A 113 -11.77 -1.78 5.79
C HIS A 113 -11.41 -2.60 4.54
N SER A 114 -12.23 -2.49 3.49
CA SER A 114 -12.07 -3.26 2.26
C SER A 114 -10.78 -2.90 1.51
N SER A 115 -10.42 -1.62 1.45
CA SER A 115 -9.19 -1.18 0.78
C SER A 115 -7.95 -1.78 1.43
N TYR A 116 -7.84 -1.80 2.77
CA TYR A 116 -6.75 -2.48 3.45
C TYR A 116 -6.72 -3.99 3.15
N LYS A 117 -7.89 -4.66 3.13
CA LYS A 117 -7.95 -6.09 2.78
C LYS A 117 -7.41 -6.35 1.37
N THR A 118 -7.61 -5.42 0.44
CA THR A 118 -7.00 -5.48 -0.90
C THR A 118 -5.48 -5.29 -0.82
N ILE A 119 -5.00 -4.30 -0.06
CA ILE A 119 -3.57 -4.08 0.16
C ILE A 119 -2.88 -5.27 0.85
N ASP A 120 -3.55 -5.97 1.77
CA ASP A 120 -3.02 -7.20 2.38
C ASP A 120 -2.89 -8.36 1.38
N LYS A 121 -3.74 -8.41 0.34
CA LYS A 121 -3.56 -9.37 -0.77
C LYS A 121 -2.35 -8.99 -1.62
N TRP A 122 -2.20 -7.72 -1.96
CA TRP A 122 -1.02 -7.21 -2.67
C TRP A 122 0.27 -7.47 -1.88
N ARG A 123 0.24 -7.34 -0.56
CA ARG A 123 1.35 -7.69 0.33
C ARG A 123 1.80 -9.13 0.14
N LYS A 124 0.84 -10.06 0.08
CA LYS A 124 1.11 -11.49 -0.11
C LYS A 124 1.69 -11.76 -1.49
N LEU A 125 1.18 -11.09 -2.52
CA LEU A 125 1.73 -11.18 -3.87
C LEU A 125 3.18 -10.67 -3.88
N ARG A 126 3.43 -9.45 -3.38
CA ARG A 126 4.76 -8.86 -3.26
C ARG A 126 5.74 -9.79 -2.53
N ASN A 127 5.30 -10.42 -1.44
CA ASN A 127 6.15 -11.36 -0.69
C ASN A 127 6.53 -12.59 -1.53
N VAL A 128 5.59 -13.14 -2.32
CA VAL A 128 5.86 -14.25 -3.24
C VAL A 128 6.84 -13.83 -4.33
N LEU A 129 6.65 -12.64 -4.92
CA LEU A 129 7.55 -12.10 -5.93
C LEU A 129 8.97 -11.89 -5.38
N ALA A 130 9.09 -11.23 -4.22
CA ALA A 130 10.37 -10.82 -3.65
C ALA A 130 11.17 -11.96 -3.02
N HIS A 131 10.52 -13.00 -2.48
CA HIS A 131 11.19 -14.04 -1.70
C HIS A 131 11.15 -15.43 -2.32
N ASN A 132 10.20 -15.71 -3.20
CA ASN A 132 10.00 -17.04 -3.79
C ASN A 132 10.11 -17.03 -5.32
N TYR A 133 10.69 -15.98 -5.93
CA TYR A 133 10.80 -15.84 -7.38
C TYR A 133 9.46 -15.97 -8.14
N GLY A 134 8.36 -15.59 -7.49
CA GLY A 134 7.00 -15.72 -8.03
C GLY A 134 6.32 -17.07 -7.76
N VAL A 135 6.98 -18.02 -7.09
CA VAL A 135 6.40 -19.33 -6.77
C VAL A 135 5.47 -19.24 -5.57
N TYR A 136 4.18 -19.53 -5.78
CA TYR A 136 3.14 -19.42 -4.76
C TYR A 136 2.82 -20.75 -4.07
N LYS A 137 2.17 -20.68 -2.90
CA LYS A 137 1.58 -21.84 -2.23
C LYS A 137 0.09 -21.91 -2.54
N GLU A 138 -0.50 -23.11 -2.53
CA GLU A 138 -1.95 -23.28 -2.80
C GLU A 138 -2.83 -22.39 -1.91
N SER A 139 -2.41 -22.15 -0.67
CA SER A 139 -3.07 -21.25 0.28
C SER A 139 -3.21 -19.80 -0.19
N ASP A 140 -2.43 -19.37 -1.19
CA ASP A 140 -2.41 -18.00 -1.70
C ASP A 140 -3.24 -17.80 -2.97
N ILE A 141 -3.57 -18.87 -3.69
CA ILE A 141 -4.28 -18.83 -4.99
C ILE A 141 -5.56 -17.99 -4.91
N GLU A 142 -6.40 -18.24 -3.90
CA GLU A 142 -7.68 -17.54 -3.78
C GLU A 142 -7.51 -16.02 -3.64
N LYS A 143 -6.45 -15.60 -2.95
CA LYS A 143 -6.15 -14.17 -2.75
C LYS A 143 -5.68 -13.53 -4.04
N PHE A 144 -4.89 -14.25 -4.84
CA PHE A 144 -4.39 -13.79 -6.13
C PHE A 144 -5.48 -13.74 -7.19
N LYS A 145 -6.39 -14.73 -7.21
CA LYS A 145 -7.60 -14.70 -8.03
C LYS A 145 -8.50 -13.51 -7.72
N GLN A 146 -8.65 -13.15 -6.45
CA GLN A 146 -9.39 -11.94 -6.06
C GLN A 146 -8.72 -10.65 -6.52
N LEU A 147 -7.40 -10.66 -6.73
CA LEU A 147 -6.68 -9.57 -7.38
C LEU A 147 -6.75 -9.64 -8.91
N GLY A 148 -7.25 -10.73 -9.49
CA GLY A 148 -7.23 -10.95 -10.95
C GLY A 148 -5.87 -11.42 -11.48
N ILE A 149 -4.94 -11.79 -10.60
CA ILE A 149 -3.59 -12.22 -10.97
C ILE A 149 -3.62 -13.64 -11.54
N TYR A 150 -3.00 -13.85 -12.69
CA TYR A 150 -2.87 -15.16 -13.29
C TYR A 150 -1.88 -16.03 -12.51
N CYS A 151 -2.27 -17.28 -12.29
CA CYS A 151 -1.51 -18.28 -11.55
C CYS A 151 -1.43 -19.57 -12.39
N SER A 152 -0.22 -20.00 -12.76
CA SER A 152 -0.04 -21.26 -13.49
C SER A 152 -0.11 -22.46 -12.54
N GLY A 153 -1.06 -23.36 -12.79
CA GLY A 153 -1.19 -24.61 -12.03
C GLY A 153 -0.08 -25.62 -12.32
N GLU A 154 0.65 -25.48 -13.43
CA GLU A 154 1.74 -26.40 -13.79
C GLU A 154 3.05 -26.04 -13.08
N THR A 155 3.39 -24.75 -13.07
CA THR A 155 4.65 -24.24 -12.53
C THR A 155 4.51 -23.62 -11.15
N TYR A 156 3.29 -23.45 -10.64
CA TYR A 156 2.97 -22.74 -9.40
C TYR A 156 3.53 -21.32 -9.36
N THR A 157 3.64 -20.66 -10.52
CA THR A 157 4.13 -19.28 -10.64
C THR A 157 2.98 -18.30 -10.86
N VAL A 158 3.09 -17.12 -10.24
CA VAL A 158 2.26 -15.98 -10.59
C VAL A 158 2.84 -15.27 -11.81
N PHE A 159 1.98 -14.69 -12.64
CA PHE A 159 2.38 -13.82 -13.75
C PHE A 159 1.74 -12.46 -13.52
N VAL A 160 2.57 -11.42 -13.66
CA VAL A 160 2.16 -10.04 -13.41
C VAL A 160 2.29 -9.28 -14.71
N THR A 161 1.26 -8.53 -15.04
CA THR A 161 1.20 -7.68 -16.23
C THR A 161 1.34 -6.21 -15.84
N LYS A 162 1.51 -5.37 -16.86
CA LYS A 162 1.38 -3.91 -16.72
C LYS A 162 0.05 -3.51 -16.09
N ASN A 163 -1.06 -4.14 -16.51
CA ASN A 163 -2.39 -3.81 -16.00
C ASN A 163 -2.50 -4.10 -14.50
N ASP A 164 -1.81 -5.13 -14.02
CA ASP A 164 -1.73 -5.43 -12.59
C ASP A 164 -0.95 -4.34 -11.83
N CYS A 165 0.11 -3.80 -12.43
CA CYS A 165 0.84 -2.66 -11.86
C CYS A 165 -0.04 -1.40 -11.78
N MET A 166 -0.85 -1.14 -12.81
CA MET A 166 -1.79 -0.02 -12.84
C MET A 166 -2.87 -0.18 -11.76
N LYS A 167 -3.44 -1.39 -11.64
CA LYS A 167 -4.40 -1.73 -10.60
C LYS A 167 -3.82 -1.56 -9.20
N LEU A 168 -2.56 -1.93 -8.99
CA LEU A 168 -1.88 -1.72 -7.70
C LEU A 168 -1.85 -0.23 -7.30
N PHE A 169 -1.61 0.69 -8.25
CA PHE A 169 -1.69 2.12 -7.96
C PHE A 169 -3.09 2.54 -7.53
N ASP A 170 -4.11 2.12 -8.28
CA ASP A 170 -5.50 2.49 -7.98
C ASP A 170 -5.93 1.93 -6.60
N ASP A 171 -5.55 0.70 -6.29
CA ASP A 171 -5.84 0.08 -4.99
C ASP A 171 -5.12 0.80 -3.84
N PHE A 172 -3.89 1.27 -4.06
CA PHE A 172 -3.18 2.08 -3.07
C PHE A 172 -3.77 3.48 -2.92
N ASP A 173 -4.21 4.13 -4.00
CA ASP A 173 -4.88 5.42 -3.93
C ASP A 173 -6.14 5.35 -3.09
N ASN A 174 -6.98 4.34 -3.35
CA ASN A 174 -8.17 4.07 -2.56
C ASN A 174 -7.85 3.83 -1.09
N PHE A 175 -6.72 3.17 -0.80
CA PHE A 175 -6.30 2.94 0.59
C PHE A 175 -5.77 4.20 1.27
N VAL A 176 -4.94 4.98 0.57
CA VAL A 176 -4.38 6.25 1.06
C VAL A 176 -5.50 7.26 1.30
N GLU A 177 -6.42 7.43 0.35
CA GLU A 177 -7.57 8.33 0.49
C GLU A 177 -8.43 7.96 1.71
N TYR A 178 -8.72 6.67 1.90
CA TYR A 178 -9.40 6.18 3.09
C TYR A 178 -8.64 6.51 4.38
N LEU A 179 -7.33 6.28 4.40
CA LEU A 179 -6.51 6.46 5.58
C LEU A 179 -6.45 7.93 6.01
N PHE A 180 -6.18 8.82 5.07
CA PHE A 180 -6.14 10.27 5.34
C PHE A 180 -7.51 10.82 5.69
N SER A 181 -8.58 10.41 4.99
CA SER A 181 -9.95 10.82 5.34
C SER A 181 -10.32 10.39 6.77
N SER A 182 -9.92 9.18 7.18
CA SER A 182 -10.17 8.68 8.53
C SER A 182 -9.39 9.47 9.59
N LEU A 183 -8.13 9.83 9.31
CA LEU A 183 -7.31 10.64 10.21
C LEU A 183 -7.83 12.08 10.34
N LEU A 184 -8.28 12.69 9.25
CA LEU A 184 -8.88 14.03 9.27
C LEU A 184 -10.24 14.02 9.99
N ALA A 185 -11.06 12.99 9.81
CA ALA A 185 -12.33 12.85 10.53
C ALA A 185 -12.14 12.79 12.05
N LEU A 186 -11.03 12.19 12.53
CA LEU A 186 -10.67 12.23 13.95
C LEU A 186 -10.38 13.66 14.43
N CYS A 187 -9.69 14.47 13.62
CA CYS A 187 -9.39 15.86 13.96
C CYS A 187 -10.66 16.71 14.06
N ARG A 188 -11.65 16.43 13.21
CA ARG A 188 -12.89 17.22 13.13
C ARG A 188 -13.95 16.83 14.16
N ASN A 189 -13.65 15.90 15.08
CA ASN A 189 -14.61 15.34 16.04
C ASN A 189 -15.85 14.71 15.39
N GLU A 190 -15.78 14.25 14.14
CA GLU A 190 -16.93 13.62 13.46
C GLU A 190 -17.21 12.19 13.93
N HIS A 191 -16.40 11.66 14.87
CA HIS A 191 -16.63 10.39 15.55
C HIS A 191 -16.30 10.44 17.05
N TYR A 192 -17.10 11.16 17.83
CA TYR A 192 -17.23 10.92 19.27
C TYR A 192 -18.53 10.16 19.55
N ASP A 193 -18.57 8.87 19.18
CA ASP A 193 -19.59 7.95 19.68
C ASP A 193 -19.10 6.50 19.70
N VAL A 194 -17.81 6.28 19.96
CA VAL A 194 -17.34 5.01 20.52
C VAL A 194 -16.15 5.35 21.40
N LEU A 195 -16.12 4.79 22.61
CA LEU A 195 -15.07 4.85 23.64
C LEU A 195 -15.34 5.81 24.81
N ALA A 196 -16.21 5.36 25.70
CA ALA A 196 -15.98 5.43 27.15
C ALA A 196 -16.20 3.99 27.71
N PRO A 197 -15.59 3.66 28.86
CA PRO A 197 -14.91 2.39 29.16
C PRO A 197 -15.77 1.12 29.17
#